data_AF-A0A7C2EHK4-F1
#
_entry.id   AF-A0A7C2EHK4-F1
#
_cell.length_a   1.000
_cell.length_b   1.000
_cell.length_c   1.000
_cell.angle_alpha   90.00
_cell.angle_beta   90.00
_cell.angle_gamma   90.00
#
_symmetry.space_group_name_H-M   'P 1'
#
loop_
_entity.id
_entity.type
_entity.pdbx_description
1 polymer ?
#
loop_
_entity_poly.entity_id
_entity_poly.type
_entity_poly.pdbx_seq_one_letter_code
_entity_poly.pdbx_strand_id
1 'polypeptide(L)'
;MSDQLYEELRDLLDRHPVGCPPAPEILEILKILFSEQDVRVALGLGFRPASVEEIAGRAGVDPHEAARRLESMADKGIVFCHEKEGIRGYALLPVMPGLFEFPYMKGVHDETIAKLTPLWKSYLPRLAKGFGSPSAALMRVVPIQEEVQSQPGILTYEMLYEMIDKASVMGIAHCACRELEQACRPRGGRRRLVPIPGRRSGRWPSR
;
A
#
# COMPACT_ATOMS: atom_id res chain seq x y z
N MET A 1 16.31 -15.52 -16.91
CA MET A 1 16.95 -14.33 -16.31
C MET A 1 15.92 -13.40 -15.69
N SER A 2 14.81 -13.09 -16.38
CA SER A 2 13.70 -12.32 -15.82
C SER A 2 13.09 -12.96 -14.56
N ASP A 3 12.79 -14.27 -14.60
CA ASP A 3 12.15 -14.95 -13.47
C ASP A 3 12.99 -14.95 -12.19
N GLN A 4 14.31 -15.08 -12.32
CA GLN A 4 15.23 -15.00 -11.18
C GLN A 4 15.20 -13.61 -10.52
N LEU A 5 15.10 -12.54 -11.33
CA LEU A 5 15.03 -11.18 -10.82
C LEU A 5 13.75 -10.94 -10.00
N TYR A 6 12.62 -11.51 -10.42
CA TYR A 6 11.37 -11.41 -9.66
C TYR A 6 11.39 -12.29 -8.40
N GLU A 7 12.09 -13.43 -8.41
CA GLU A 7 12.32 -14.23 -7.22
C GLU A 7 13.19 -13.48 -6.20
N GLU A 8 14.22 -12.76 -6.63
CA GLU A 8 15.02 -11.91 -5.73
C GLU A 8 14.18 -10.81 -5.06
N LEU A 9 13.22 -10.22 -5.79
CA LEU A 9 12.28 -9.26 -5.22
C LEU A 9 11.31 -9.93 -4.24
N ARG A 10 10.83 -11.14 -4.57
CA ARG A 10 10.00 -11.94 -3.67
C ARG A 10 10.76 -12.26 -2.38
N ASP A 11 12.01 -12.69 -2.47
CA ASP A 11 12.90 -12.96 -1.34
C ASP A 11 13.07 -11.71 -0.47
N LEU A 12 13.25 -10.53 -1.09
CA LEU A 12 13.32 -9.27 -0.37
C LEU A 12 12.01 -8.96 0.38
N LEU A 13 10.86 -9.17 -0.25
CA LEU A 13 9.54 -9.01 0.37
C LEU A 13 9.31 -10.00 1.52
N ASP A 14 9.83 -11.22 1.39
CA ASP A 14 9.72 -12.30 2.38
C ASP A 14 10.51 -12.02 3.67
N ARG A 15 11.48 -11.10 3.62
CA ARG A 15 12.21 -10.63 4.82
C ARG A 15 11.34 -9.77 5.74
N HIS A 16 10.18 -9.29 5.27
CA HIS A 16 9.23 -8.59 6.13
C HIS A 16 8.57 -9.59 7.10
N PRO A 17 8.22 -9.20 8.34
CA PRO A 17 7.51 -10.09 9.28
C PRO A 17 6.20 -10.70 8.75
N VAL A 18 5.57 -10.03 7.77
CA VAL A 18 4.37 -10.54 7.08
C VAL A 18 4.67 -11.76 6.20
N GLY A 19 5.90 -11.87 5.71
CA GLY A 19 6.32 -12.86 4.73
C GLY A 19 5.79 -12.61 3.31
N CYS A 20 6.26 -13.44 2.40
CA CYS A 20 5.90 -13.48 0.99
C CYS A 20 6.09 -14.92 0.48
N PRO A 21 5.27 -15.89 0.92
CA PRO A 21 5.48 -17.31 0.62
C PRO A 21 5.54 -17.55 -0.90
N PRO A 22 6.46 -18.39 -1.38
CA PRO A 22 6.63 -18.63 -2.80
C PRO A 22 5.39 -19.28 -3.41
N ALA A 23 4.94 -18.75 -4.53
CA ALA A 23 3.84 -19.28 -5.32
C ALA A 23 3.89 -18.71 -6.75
N PRO A 24 3.40 -19.43 -7.77
CA PRO A 24 3.31 -18.89 -9.14
C PRO A 24 2.51 -17.58 -9.21
N GLU A 25 1.45 -17.46 -8.37
CA GLU A 25 0.59 -16.28 -8.38
C GLU A 25 1.30 -15.01 -7.93
N ILE A 26 2.18 -15.08 -6.93
CA ILE A 26 2.92 -13.89 -6.47
C ILE A 26 3.96 -13.44 -7.49
N LEU A 27 4.62 -14.36 -8.20
CA LEU A 27 5.53 -14.00 -9.27
C LEU A 27 4.81 -13.28 -10.42
N GLU A 28 3.62 -13.77 -10.78
CA GLU A 28 2.80 -13.12 -11.81
C GLU A 28 2.30 -11.74 -11.34
N ILE A 29 1.88 -11.61 -10.08
CA ILE A 29 1.55 -10.31 -9.48
C ILE A 29 2.74 -9.34 -9.59
N LEU A 30 3.95 -9.77 -9.22
CA LEU A 30 5.14 -8.91 -9.27
C LEU A 30 5.48 -8.50 -10.71
N LYS A 31 5.33 -9.38 -11.70
CA LYS A 31 5.51 -9.07 -13.12
C LYS A 31 4.49 -8.07 -13.66
N ILE A 32 3.26 -8.08 -13.13
CA ILE A 32 2.23 -7.10 -13.50
C ILE A 32 2.53 -5.74 -12.88
N LEU A 33 3.03 -5.71 -11.64
CA LEU A 33 3.25 -4.48 -10.88
C LEU A 33 4.57 -3.79 -11.24
N PHE A 34 5.65 -4.54 -11.42
CA PHE A 34 7.00 -4.02 -11.66
C PHE A 34 7.48 -4.36 -13.07
N SER A 35 8.08 -3.38 -13.75
CA SER A 35 8.93 -3.70 -14.90
C SER A 35 10.28 -4.24 -14.41
N GLU A 36 11.02 -4.97 -15.25
CA GLU A 36 12.34 -5.49 -14.85
C GLU A 36 13.30 -4.39 -14.38
N GLN A 37 13.24 -3.22 -14.98
CA GLN A 37 14.05 -2.08 -14.58
C GLN A 37 13.60 -1.49 -13.24
N ASP A 38 12.29 -1.52 -12.95
CA ASP A 38 11.77 -1.13 -11.65
C ASP A 38 12.25 -2.11 -10.57
N VAL A 39 12.30 -3.41 -10.87
CA VAL A 39 12.82 -4.43 -9.93
C VAL A 39 14.27 -4.15 -9.56
N ARG A 40 15.14 -3.82 -10.54
CA ARG A 40 16.55 -3.49 -10.26
C ARG A 40 16.70 -2.36 -9.24
N VAL A 41 15.86 -1.33 -9.32
CA VAL A 41 15.84 -0.24 -8.33
C VAL A 41 15.19 -0.68 -7.02
N ALA A 42 14.11 -1.46 -7.09
CA ALA A 42 13.38 -1.94 -5.92
C ALA A 42 14.23 -2.86 -5.02
N LEU A 43 15.20 -3.59 -5.59
CA LEU A 43 16.16 -4.39 -4.83
C LEU A 43 17.08 -3.55 -3.93
N GLY A 44 17.23 -2.25 -4.22
CA GLY A 44 17.93 -1.30 -3.34
C GLY A 44 17.07 -0.77 -2.18
N LEU A 45 15.75 -1.01 -2.20
CA LEU A 45 14.84 -0.55 -1.16
C LEU A 45 14.91 -1.42 0.10
N GLY A 46 14.49 -0.82 1.22
CA GLY A 46 14.12 -1.54 2.44
C GLY A 46 12.74 -1.10 2.91
N PHE A 47 12.28 -1.64 4.04
CA PHE A 47 10.98 -1.30 4.63
C PHE A 47 10.97 0.01 5.44
N ARG A 48 12.05 0.81 5.36
CA ARG A 48 12.16 2.13 5.99
C ARG A 48 12.48 3.17 4.91
N PRO A 49 11.89 4.38 4.98
CA PRO A 49 12.18 5.42 4.01
C PRO A 49 13.67 5.75 3.96
N ALA A 50 14.22 5.79 2.75
CA ALA A 50 15.59 6.20 2.46
C ALA A 50 15.63 7.19 1.29
N SER A 51 16.71 7.96 1.22
CA SER A 51 16.94 8.92 0.13
C SER A 51 17.18 8.22 -1.21
N VAL A 52 16.98 8.95 -2.31
CA VAL A 52 17.23 8.43 -3.67
C VAL A 52 18.69 7.99 -3.81
N GLU A 53 19.62 8.76 -3.26
CA GLU A 53 21.06 8.53 -3.33
C GLU A 53 21.45 7.23 -2.63
N GLU A 54 20.90 6.97 -1.44
CA GLU A 54 21.14 5.72 -0.71
C GLU A 54 20.56 4.51 -1.43
N ILE A 55 19.40 4.66 -2.08
CA ILE A 55 18.76 3.58 -2.83
C ILE A 55 19.53 3.31 -4.12
N ALA A 56 19.91 4.35 -4.85
CA ALA A 56 20.70 4.26 -6.07
C ALA A 56 22.07 3.59 -5.81
N GLY A 57 22.73 3.96 -4.72
CA GLY A 57 24.00 3.35 -4.30
C GLY A 57 23.86 1.86 -3.97
N ARG A 58 22.76 1.44 -3.32
CA ARG A 58 22.47 0.02 -3.03
C ARG A 58 22.10 -0.77 -4.29
N ALA A 59 21.33 -0.17 -5.19
CA ALA A 59 20.90 -0.80 -6.44
C ALA A 59 21.96 -0.77 -7.55
N GLY A 60 23.03 0.02 -7.39
CA GLY A 60 24.08 0.18 -8.41
C GLY A 60 23.59 0.89 -9.68
N VAL A 61 22.65 1.81 -9.55
CA VAL A 61 22.05 2.57 -10.68
C VAL A 61 22.35 4.06 -10.56
N ASP A 62 22.15 4.79 -11.66
CA ASP A 62 22.25 6.25 -11.66
C ASP A 62 21.18 6.90 -10.76
N PRO A 63 21.51 7.90 -9.91
CA PRO A 63 20.55 8.57 -9.05
C PRO A 63 19.39 9.26 -9.78
N HIS A 64 19.62 9.84 -10.96
CA HIS A 64 18.54 10.45 -11.73
C HIS A 64 17.59 9.40 -12.31
N GLU A 65 18.12 8.25 -12.74
CA GLU A 65 17.29 7.11 -13.12
C GLU A 65 16.49 6.56 -11.93
N ALA A 66 17.14 6.37 -10.77
CA ALA A 66 16.49 5.91 -9.55
C ALA A 66 15.34 6.83 -9.15
N ALA A 67 15.57 8.16 -9.13
CA ALA A 67 14.54 9.16 -8.82
C ALA A 67 13.30 8.98 -9.70
N ARG A 68 13.47 8.96 -11.03
CA ARG A 68 12.35 8.82 -11.98
C ARG A 68 11.57 7.52 -11.77
N ARG A 69 12.25 6.41 -11.48
CA ARG A 69 11.61 5.11 -11.25
C ARG A 69 10.91 5.06 -9.91
N LEU A 70 11.52 5.56 -8.85
CA LEU A 70 10.94 5.62 -7.52
C LEU A 70 9.66 6.44 -7.52
N GLU A 71 9.64 7.59 -8.19
CA GLU A 71 8.43 8.39 -8.36
C GLU A 71 7.36 7.64 -9.17
N SER A 72 7.72 7.04 -10.30
CA SER A 72 6.79 6.22 -11.09
C SER A 72 6.20 5.04 -10.29
N MET A 73 7.01 4.37 -9.47
CA MET A 73 6.55 3.30 -8.59
C MET A 73 5.66 3.82 -7.44
N ALA A 74 5.98 4.99 -6.87
CA ALA A 74 5.13 5.64 -5.88
C ALA A 74 3.78 6.04 -6.49
N ASP A 75 3.78 6.55 -7.72
CA ASP A 75 2.56 6.88 -8.47
C ASP A 75 1.72 5.64 -8.79
N LYS A 76 2.32 4.49 -9.05
CA LYS A 76 1.58 3.23 -9.20
C LYS A 76 1.04 2.68 -7.86
N GLY A 77 1.47 3.23 -6.73
CA GLY A 77 1.14 2.73 -5.40
C GLY A 77 1.84 1.42 -5.05
N ILE A 78 3.03 1.15 -5.62
CA ILE A 78 3.80 -0.08 -5.36
C ILE A 78 5.07 0.16 -4.54
N VAL A 79 5.43 1.43 -4.34
CA VAL A 79 6.47 1.90 -3.42
C VAL A 79 5.87 2.98 -2.54
N PHE A 80 6.26 3.00 -1.27
CA PHE A 80 5.84 4.04 -0.34
C PHE A 80 6.73 5.28 -0.53
N CYS A 81 6.11 6.44 -0.69
CA CYS A 81 6.79 7.73 -0.69
C CYS A 81 6.31 8.54 0.52
N HIS A 82 7.27 9.11 1.24
CA HIS A 82 7.00 9.97 2.38
C HIS A 82 7.85 11.22 2.28
N GLU A 83 7.22 12.38 2.47
CA GLU A 83 7.90 13.66 2.53
C GLU A 83 7.67 14.28 3.91
N LYS A 84 8.78 14.63 4.57
CA LYS A 84 8.75 15.38 5.83
C LYS A 84 9.80 16.46 5.78
N GLU A 85 9.40 17.69 6.09
CA GLU A 85 10.29 18.86 6.14
C GLU A 85 11.07 19.08 4.81
N GLY A 86 10.43 18.74 3.68
CA GLY A 86 11.03 18.85 2.34
C GLY A 86 12.01 17.71 2.00
N ILE A 87 12.21 16.75 2.89
CA ILE A 87 13.02 15.55 2.64
C ILE A 87 12.09 14.42 2.20
N ARG A 88 12.26 13.98 0.95
CA ARG A 88 11.52 12.87 0.36
C ARG A 88 12.29 11.57 0.52
N GLY A 89 11.61 10.53 0.99
CA GLY A 89 12.17 9.20 1.16
C GLY A 89 11.24 8.11 0.63
N TYR A 90 11.84 7.00 0.21
CA TYR A 90 11.13 5.88 -0.39
C TYR A 90 11.37 4.59 0.37
N ALA A 91 10.33 3.76 0.47
CA ALA A 91 10.39 2.46 1.11
C ALA A 91 9.61 1.41 0.31
N LEU A 92 10.03 0.16 0.42
CA LEU A 92 9.28 -0.98 -0.11
C LEU A 92 8.01 -1.18 0.72
N LEU A 93 6.89 -1.45 0.05
CA LEU A 93 5.65 -1.87 0.69
C LEU A 93 5.69 -3.38 0.97
N PRO A 94 5.31 -3.84 2.17
CA PRO A 94 5.13 -5.28 2.38
C PRO A 94 3.91 -5.78 1.60
N VAL A 95 3.77 -7.10 1.47
CA VAL A 95 2.65 -7.69 0.71
C VAL A 95 1.29 -7.23 1.26
N MET A 96 1.14 -7.23 2.58
CA MET A 96 -0.06 -6.77 3.30
C MET A 96 0.27 -6.32 4.73
N PRO A 97 -0.15 -5.13 5.20
CA PRO A 97 -0.79 -4.05 4.45
C PRO A 97 0.22 -3.32 3.55
N GLY A 98 -0.11 -3.09 2.27
CA GLY A 98 0.84 -2.52 1.32
C GLY A 98 0.55 -2.86 -0.14
N LEU A 99 1.39 -3.70 -0.76
CA LEU A 99 1.37 -3.99 -2.19
C LEU A 99 0.02 -4.53 -2.69
N PHE A 100 -0.69 -5.29 -1.84
CA PHE A 100 -2.06 -5.69 -2.12
C PHE A 100 -3.02 -4.50 -2.16
N GLU A 101 -2.93 -3.53 -1.25
CA GLU A 101 -4.00 -2.56 -0.99
C GLU A 101 -3.86 -1.29 -1.82
N PHE A 102 -2.65 -0.74 -1.91
CA PHE A 102 -2.37 0.57 -2.46
C PHE A 102 -2.82 0.72 -3.93
N PRO A 103 -2.59 -0.28 -4.82
CA PRO A 103 -3.09 -0.20 -6.18
C PRO A 103 -4.62 -0.11 -6.28
N TYR A 104 -5.36 -0.83 -5.42
CA TYR A 104 -6.83 -0.75 -5.39
C TYR A 104 -7.29 0.58 -4.80
N MET A 105 -6.64 1.06 -3.74
CA MET A 105 -6.97 2.31 -3.06
C MET A 105 -6.96 3.52 -3.99
N LYS A 106 -6.04 3.55 -4.98
CA LYS A 106 -5.95 4.64 -5.95
C LYS A 106 -7.12 4.66 -6.95
N GLY A 107 -7.69 3.51 -7.32
CA GLY A 107 -8.88 3.43 -8.18
C GLY A 107 -8.70 3.85 -9.65
N VAL A 108 -7.46 3.85 -10.18
CA VAL A 108 -7.13 4.40 -11.53
C VAL A 108 -6.85 3.31 -12.58
N HIS A 109 -6.88 2.02 -12.24
CA HIS A 109 -6.34 0.96 -13.12
C HIS A 109 -7.26 -0.25 -13.34
N ASP A 110 -8.43 -0.04 -13.94
CA ASP A 110 -9.44 -1.10 -14.15
C ASP A 110 -8.86 -2.37 -14.79
N GLU A 111 -8.05 -2.27 -15.85
CA GLU A 111 -7.47 -3.43 -16.52
C GLU A 111 -6.42 -4.16 -15.66
N THR A 112 -5.55 -3.42 -14.98
CA THR A 112 -4.53 -3.99 -14.08
C THR A 112 -5.19 -4.66 -12.89
N ILE A 113 -6.18 -4.01 -12.29
CA ILE A 113 -6.95 -4.55 -11.18
C ILE A 113 -7.72 -5.80 -11.60
N ALA A 114 -8.30 -5.84 -12.80
CA ALA A 114 -8.97 -7.02 -13.34
C ALA A 114 -8.02 -8.23 -13.46
N LYS A 115 -6.74 -8.00 -13.83
CA LYS A 115 -5.71 -9.05 -13.88
C LYS A 115 -5.24 -9.48 -12.48
N LEU A 116 -5.06 -8.53 -11.57
CA LEU A 116 -4.55 -8.78 -10.22
C LEU A 116 -5.58 -9.47 -9.31
N THR A 117 -6.87 -9.14 -9.45
CA THR A 117 -7.95 -9.65 -8.60
C THR A 117 -7.96 -11.18 -8.47
N PRO A 118 -7.99 -11.98 -9.56
CA PRO A 118 -7.99 -13.43 -9.45
C PRO A 118 -6.71 -13.99 -8.81
N LEU A 119 -5.56 -13.37 -9.09
CA LEU A 119 -4.26 -13.79 -8.52
C LEU A 119 -4.24 -13.56 -7.00
N TRP A 120 -4.68 -12.38 -6.54
CA TRP A 120 -4.79 -12.07 -5.11
C TRP A 120 -5.79 -12.97 -4.40
N LYS A 121 -6.93 -13.31 -5.03
CA LYS A 121 -7.90 -14.26 -4.45
C LYS A 121 -7.29 -15.64 -4.20
N SER A 122 -6.41 -16.11 -5.09
CA SER A 122 -5.69 -17.38 -4.90
C SER A 122 -4.58 -17.26 -3.85
N TYR A 123 -3.85 -16.13 -3.86
CA TYR A 123 -2.64 -15.96 -3.07
C TYR A 123 -2.89 -15.56 -1.61
N LEU A 124 -3.86 -14.68 -1.33
CA LEU A 124 -4.11 -14.16 0.03
C LEU A 124 -4.41 -15.26 1.06
N PRO A 125 -5.19 -16.33 0.76
CA PRO A 125 -5.37 -17.43 1.69
C PRO A 125 -4.05 -18.16 2.05
N ARG A 126 -3.06 -18.17 1.15
CA ARG A 126 -1.74 -18.75 1.40
C ARG A 126 -0.93 -17.84 2.32
N LEU A 127 -0.91 -16.54 2.04
CA LEU A 127 -0.29 -15.54 2.91
C LEU A 127 -0.90 -15.57 4.32
N ALA A 128 -2.23 -15.72 4.39
CA ALA A 128 -2.96 -15.69 5.64
C ALA A 128 -2.64 -16.83 6.61
N LYS A 129 -2.14 -17.96 6.11
CA LYS A 129 -1.65 -19.06 6.97
C LYS A 129 -0.42 -18.67 7.80
N GLY A 130 0.32 -17.65 7.35
CA GLY A 130 1.44 -17.08 8.10
C GLY A 130 1.00 -16.13 9.22
N PHE A 131 -0.18 -15.51 9.10
CA PHE A 131 -0.69 -14.60 10.12
C PHE A 131 -1.00 -15.35 11.42
N GLY A 132 -0.47 -14.84 12.53
CA GLY A 132 -0.67 -15.42 13.87
C GLY A 132 0.42 -16.42 14.29
N SER A 133 1.42 -16.70 13.44
CA SER A 133 2.62 -17.39 13.93
C SER A 133 3.44 -16.45 14.85
N PRO A 134 4.11 -16.97 15.89
CA PRO A 134 4.96 -16.16 16.75
C PRO A 134 6.07 -15.40 15.99
N SER A 135 6.51 -15.93 14.85
CA SER A 135 7.53 -15.31 14.00
C SER A 135 6.98 -14.21 13.08
N ALA A 136 5.66 -14.15 12.86
CA ALA A 136 4.99 -13.20 11.98
C ALA A 136 4.19 -12.10 12.72
N ALA A 137 4.44 -11.94 14.03
CA ALA A 137 3.73 -10.96 14.84
C ALA A 137 4.16 -9.51 14.50
N LEU A 138 3.48 -8.91 13.51
CA LEU A 138 3.54 -7.48 13.19
C LEU A 138 3.32 -6.59 14.43
N MET A 139 2.43 -7.03 15.31
CA MET A 139 2.11 -6.38 16.58
C MET A 139 2.40 -7.36 17.71
N ARG A 140 3.27 -6.96 18.63
CA ARG A 140 3.55 -7.70 19.87
C ARG A 140 2.82 -7.06 21.03
N VAL A 141 2.20 -7.86 21.88
CA VAL A 141 1.66 -7.38 23.15
C VAL A 141 2.83 -7.11 24.09
N VAL A 142 2.98 -5.87 24.52
CA VAL A 142 3.93 -5.50 25.59
C VAL A 142 3.11 -5.30 26.86
N PRO A 143 3.21 -6.20 27.85
CA PRO A 143 2.51 -6.01 29.10
C PRO A 143 3.15 -4.81 29.83
N ILE A 144 2.36 -3.77 30.03
CA ILE A 144 2.69 -2.70 30.97
C ILE A 144 1.94 -3.02 32.26
N GLN A 145 2.63 -2.98 33.40
CA GLN A 145 2.05 -3.33 34.71
C GLN A 145 1.18 -2.18 35.26
N GLU A 146 0.47 -1.51 34.37
CA GLU A 146 -0.34 -0.33 34.64
C GLU A 146 -1.71 -0.52 34.00
N GLU A 147 -2.73 -0.03 34.69
CA GLU A 147 -4.09 0.00 34.15
C GLU A 147 -4.22 1.20 33.22
N VAL A 148 -4.33 0.94 31.92
CA VAL A 148 -4.72 1.97 30.95
C VAL A 148 -6.24 2.12 31.04
N GLN A 149 -6.70 3.29 31.52
CA GLN A 149 -8.13 3.62 31.47
C GLN A 149 -8.56 3.82 30.02
N SER A 150 -8.96 2.71 29.39
CA SER A 150 -9.69 2.72 28.14
C SER A 150 -11.12 3.17 28.44
N GLN A 151 -11.57 4.24 27.81
CA GLN A 151 -12.98 4.59 27.73
C GLN A 151 -13.51 4.07 26.38
N PRO A 152 -13.86 2.78 26.26
CA PRO A 152 -14.46 2.28 25.04
C PRO A 152 -15.85 2.93 24.91
N GLY A 153 -15.98 3.83 23.94
CA GLY A 153 -17.22 4.53 23.65
C GLY A 153 -17.64 4.30 22.20
N ILE A 154 -18.94 4.20 21.97
CA ILE A 154 -19.49 4.33 20.61
C ILE A 154 -19.47 5.82 20.29
N LEU A 155 -18.63 6.22 19.33
CA LEU A 155 -18.63 7.60 18.83
C LEU A 155 -19.98 7.89 18.17
N THR A 156 -20.64 8.97 18.60
CA THR A 156 -21.89 9.39 17.99
C THR A 156 -21.65 9.96 16.59
N TYR A 157 -22.73 10.12 15.82
CA TYR A 157 -22.62 10.68 14.47
C TYR A 157 -22.08 12.12 14.52
N GLU A 158 -22.46 12.92 15.53
CA GLU A 158 -22.03 14.32 15.69
C GLU A 158 -20.51 14.40 15.90
N MET A 159 -19.96 13.53 16.75
CA MET A 159 -18.51 13.46 16.99
C MET A 159 -17.72 13.16 15.72
N LEU A 160 -18.25 12.30 14.85
CA LEU A 160 -17.63 11.99 13.55
C LEU A 160 -17.61 13.23 12.62
N TYR A 161 -18.71 13.99 12.56
CA TYR A 161 -18.74 15.23 11.77
C TYR A 161 -17.74 16.26 12.30
N GLU A 162 -17.64 16.42 13.62
CA GLU A 162 -16.64 17.31 14.20
C GLU A 162 -15.20 16.88 13.88
N MET A 163 -14.91 15.56 13.90
CA MET A 163 -13.59 15.05 13.52
C MET A 163 -13.27 15.34 12.06
N ILE A 164 -14.26 15.19 11.16
CA ILE A 164 -14.13 15.52 9.74
C ILE A 164 -13.89 17.02 9.56
N ASP A 165 -14.62 17.88 10.27
CA ASP A 165 -14.50 19.33 10.16
C ASP A 165 -13.18 19.87 10.75
N LYS A 166 -12.66 19.22 11.81
CA LYS A 166 -11.38 19.56 12.45
C LYS A 166 -10.16 19.05 11.66
N ALA A 167 -10.33 18.10 10.73
CA ALA A 167 -9.22 17.53 9.98
C ALA A 167 -8.61 18.56 9.01
N SER A 168 -7.30 18.80 9.12
CA SER A 168 -6.56 19.68 8.21
C SER A 168 -6.34 19.05 6.83
N VAL A 169 -6.25 17.72 6.77
CA VAL A 169 -6.05 16.93 5.56
C VAL A 169 -6.99 15.72 5.60
N MET A 170 -7.65 15.44 4.48
CA MET A 170 -8.50 14.27 4.31
C MET A 170 -8.12 13.50 3.05
N GLY A 171 -7.96 12.18 3.19
CA GLY A 171 -7.77 11.25 2.08
C GLY A 171 -9.06 10.46 1.81
N ILE A 172 -9.43 10.32 0.55
CA ILE A 172 -10.51 9.43 0.11
C ILE A 172 -9.85 8.35 -0.75
N ALA A 173 -10.08 7.09 -0.39
CA ALA A 173 -9.54 5.93 -1.08
C ALA A 173 -10.59 4.83 -1.22
N HIS A 174 -10.44 4.00 -2.25
CA HIS A 174 -11.22 2.78 -2.38
C HIS A 174 -10.77 1.74 -1.34
N CYS A 175 -11.70 0.99 -0.77
CA CYS A 175 -11.34 -0.09 0.15
C CYS A 175 -10.89 -1.31 -0.67
N ALA A 176 -9.61 -1.68 -0.59
CA ALA A 176 -9.05 -2.78 -1.37
C ALA A 176 -9.83 -4.10 -1.21
N CYS A 177 -10.24 -4.44 0.02
CA CYS A 177 -11.06 -5.62 0.27
C CYS A 177 -12.45 -5.54 -0.40
N ARG A 178 -13.04 -4.34 -0.47
CA ARG A 178 -14.32 -4.15 -1.17
C ARG A 178 -14.17 -4.35 -2.68
N GLU A 179 -13.09 -3.81 -3.25
CA GLU A 179 -12.78 -3.94 -4.68
C GLU A 179 -12.38 -5.39 -5.04
N LEU A 180 -11.68 -6.10 -4.15
CA LEU A 180 -11.35 -7.53 -4.33
C LEU A 180 -12.62 -8.40 -4.33
N GLU A 181 -13.49 -8.22 -3.35
CA GLU A 181 -14.67 -9.07 -3.21
C GLU A 181 -15.71 -8.79 -4.29
N GLN A 182 -15.92 -7.52 -4.67
CA GLN A 182 -16.97 -7.05 -5.59
C GLN A 182 -18.41 -7.44 -5.21
N ALA A 183 -18.59 -8.21 -4.13
CA ALA A 183 -19.87 -8.65 -3.56
C ALA A 183 -20.51 -7.59 -2.65
N CYS A 184 -19.71 -6.64 -2.17
CA CYS A 184 -20.14 -5.52 -1.34
C CYS A 184 -20.78 -4.39 -2.17
N ARG A 185 -21.77 -4.72 -3.01
CA ARG A 185 -22.69 -3.73 -3.56
C ARG A 185 -23.64 -3.32 -2.43
N PRO A 186 -23.66 -2.05 -1.99
CA PRO A 186 -24.78 -1.60 -1.17
C PRO A 186 -26.06 -1.87 -1.96
N ARG A 187 -27.08 -2.44 -1.31
CA ARG A 187 -28.42 -2.48 -1.89
C ARG A 187 -28.83 -1.03 -2.16
N GLY A 188 -28.70 -0.56 -3.40
CA GLY A 188 -29.08 0.79 -3.82
C GLY A 188 -27.92 1.66 -4.31
N GLY A 189 -27.79 1.74 -5.63
CA GLY A 189 -27.41 2.96 -6.36
C GLY A 189 -25.92 3.34 -6.38
N ARG A 190 -25.44 3.70 -7.58
CA ARG A 190 -24.29 4.61 -7.74
C ARG A 190 -24.53 5.78 -6.78
N ARG A 191 -23.67 5.98 -5.78
CA ARG A 191 -23.74 7.18 -4.94
C ARG A 191 -23.51 8.37 -5.87
N ARG A 192 -24.61 9.04 -6.22
CA ARG A 192 -24.58 10.43 -6.66
C ARG A 192 -23.89 11.15 -5.50
N LEU A 193 -22.68 11.65 -5.71
CA LEU A 193 -21.99 12.50 -4.75
C LEU A 193 -23.01 13.55 -4.29
N VAL A 194 -23.39 13.50 -3.01
CA VAL A 194 -24.26 14.53 -2.44
C VAL A 194 -23.38 15.77 -2.34
N PRO A 195 -23.63 16.85 -3.11
CA PRO A 195 -22.85 18.06 -2.96
C PRO A 195 -23.05 18.58 -1.54
N ILE A 196 -21.95 18.78 -0.81
CA ILE A 196 -21.97 19.44 0.50
C ILE A 196 -22.44 20.88 0.26
N PRO A 197 -23.60 21.31 0.78
CA PRO A 197 -24.09 22.67 0.59
C PRO A 197 -23.06 23.67 1.15
N GLY A 198 -22.59 24.60 0.32
CA GLY A 198 -21.71 25.70 0.74
C GLY A 198 -20.23 25.59 0.35
N ARG A 199 -19.73 24.44 -0.12
CA ARG A 199 -18.38 24.37 -0.72
C ARG A 199 -18.46 24.61 -2.22
N ARG A 200 -18.07 25.81 -2.65
CA ARG A 200 -17.78 26.08 -4.08
C ARG A 200 -16.80 25.02 -4.57
N SER A 201 -17.09 24.48 -5.75
CA SER A 201 -16.24 23.56 -6.50
C SER A 201 -14.87 24.20 -6.77
N GLY A 202 -13.96 24.12 -5.80
CA GLY A 202 -12.57 24.45 -5.99
C GLY A 202 -11.98 23.38 -6.90
N ARG A 203 -11.54 23.78 -8.09
CA ARG A 203 -10.58 22.98 -8.87
C ARG A 203 -9.44 22.58 -7.95
N TRP A 204 -9.22 21.28 -7.81
CA TRP A 204 -8.00 20.76 -7.21
C TRP A 204 -6.82 21.30 -8.03
N PRO A 205 -5.87 22.03 -7.41
CA PRO A 205 -4.69 22.47 -8.13
C PRO A 205 -3.83 21.24 -8.40
N SER A 206 -3.67 20.91 -9.68
CA SER A 206 -2.58 20.05 -10.14
C SER A 206 -1.27 20.74 -9.78
N ARG A 207 -0.53 20.17 -8.83
CA ARG A 207 0.90 20.41 -8.67
C ARG A 207 1.61 19.10 -8.89
#